data_AF-A0A8B2PP23-F1
#
_entry.id   AF-A0A8B2PP23-F1
#
_cell.length_a   1.000
_cell.length_b   1.000
_cell.length_c   1.000
_cell.angle_alpha   90.00
_cell.angle_beta   90.00
_cell.angle_gamma   90.00
#
_symmetry.space_group_name_H-M   'P 1'
#
loop_
_entity.id
_entity.type
_entity.pdbx_description
1 polymer ?
#
loop_
_entity_poly.entity_id
_entity_poly.type
_entity_poly.pdbx_seq_one_letter_code
_entity_poly.pdbx_strand_id
1 'polypeptide(L)'
;MLDRNAIGVAKRTEFLEISLDSEASELSLSDKARINNFVVNYRQKGHGPLVMSLPASSANPQLAVAAISEARTIAWENGVQYEEISDTHHGSEESLMEPLILAYQTYDAIAPNCPSKATVDFADIASNNEQSTLGCSVRANLAAMIADPADLMGQRSLDPADPLRRSVILEKFRSGEITGAARSEDESGTVSKALGN
;
A
#
# COMPACT_ATOMS: atom_id res chain seq x y z
N MET A 1 18.12 19.70 -9.58
CA MET A 1 18.72 18.86 -8.51
C MET A 1 17.69 17.96 -7.80
N LEU A 2 16.37 18.18 -7.96
CA LEU A 2 15.32 17.35 -7.32
C LEU A 2 15.17 15.93 -7.92
N ASP A 3 15.67 15.70 -9.14
CA ASP A 3 15.47 14.42 -9.85
C ASP A 3 16.65 13.45 -9.74
N ARG A 4 17.69 13.79 -8.97
CA ARG A 4 18.87 12.92 -8.83
C ARG A 4 18.50 11.70 -7.99
N ASN A 5 18.59 10.51 -8.58
CA ASN A 5 18.20 9.22 -7.97
C ASN A 5 16.70 9.16 -7.62
N ALA A 6 15.83 9.62 -8.53
CA ALA A 6 14.39 9.50 -8.37
C ALA A 6 13.97 8.04 -8.16
N ILE A 7 12.99 7.83 -7.27
CA ILE A 7 12.30 6.54 -7.12
C ILE A 7 11.22 6.52 -8.19
N GLY A 8 11.28 5.54 -9.08
CA GLY A 8 10.26 5.34 -10.10
C GLY A 8 9.01 4.70 -9.52
N VAL A 9 7.90 4.80 -10.25
CA VAL A 9 6.64 4.11 -9.92
C VAL A 9 6.18 3.37 -11.16
N ALA A 10 5.90 2.07 -11.01
CA ALA A 10 5.26 1.29 -12.06
C ALA A 10 3.87 0.86 -11.60
N LYS A 11 2.88 1.07 -12.46
CA LYS A 11 1.53 0.55 -12.28
C LYS A 11 1.48 -0.90 -12.78
N ARG A 12 0.84 -1.78 -12.02
CA ARG A 12 0.65 -3.19 -12.36
C ARG A 12 -0.75 -3.64 -11.95
N THR A 13 -1.32 -4.57 -12.72
CA THR A 13 -2.56 -5.25 -12.34
C THR A 13 -2.21 -6.57 -11.65
N GLU A 14 -2.79 -6.81 -10.48
CA GLU A 14 -2.76 -8.12 -9.82
C GLU A 14 -3.98 -8.92 -10.27
N PHE A 15 -3.78 -10.22 -10.53
CA PHE A 15 -4.84 -11.14 -10.96
C PHE A 15 -4.91 -12.36 -10.04
N LEU A 16 -6.13 -12.85 -9.84
CA LEU A 16 -6.40 -14.15 -9.28
C LEU A 16 -7.36 -14.90 -10.20
N GLU A 17 -6.92 -16.05 -10.69
CA GLU A 17 -7.74 -16.95 -11.51
C GLU A 17 -8.21 -18.14 -10.66
N ILE A 18 -9.52 -18.37 -10.67
CA ILE A 18 -10.18 -19.50 -10.02
C ILE A 18 -10.76 -20.40 -11.10
N SER A 19 -10.18 -21.59 -11.25
CA SER A 19 -10.71 -22.62 -12.12
C SER A 19 -11.99 -23.19 -11.53
N LEU A 20 -13.01 -23.34 -12.36
CA LEU A 20 -14.32 -23.86 -11.95
C LEU A 20 -14.41 -25.34 -12.35
N ASP A 21 -14.48 -26.22 -11.36
CA ASP A 21 -14.67 -27.65 -11.58
C ASP A 21 -16.08 -27.92 -12.15
N SER A 22 -16.16 -28.74 -13.19
CA SER A 22 -17.42 -29.06 -13.88
C SER A 22 -18.41 -29.79 -12.97
N GLU A 23 -17.90 -30.59 -12.02
CA GLU A 23 -18.72 -31.44 -11.15
C GLU A 23 -18.95 -30.85 -9.75
N ALA A 24 -18.25 -29.76 -9.40
CA ALA A 24 -18.35 -29.17 -8.07
C ALA A 24 -19.64 -28.36 -7.90
N SER A 25 -20.27 -28.49 -6.74
CA SER A 25 -21.43 -27.68 -6.35
C SER A 25 -21.05 -26.36 -5.67
N GLU A 26 -19.82 -26.25 -5.15
CA GLU A 26 -19.34 -25.09 -4.40
C GLU A 26 -17.85 -24.86 -4.60
N LEU A 27 -17.38 -23.65 -4.27
CA LEU A 27 -15.95 -23.33 -4.26
C LEU A 27 -15.23 -24.17 -3.21
N SER A 28 -14.05 -24.68 -3.59
CA SER A 28 -13.18 -25.40 -2.66
C SER A 28 -12.74 -24.48 -1.51
N LEU A 29 -12.45 -25.06 -0.34
CA LEU A 29 -11.90 -24.29 0.78
C LEU A 29 -10.56 -23.60 0.42
N SER A 30 -9.80 -24.21 -0.50
CA SER A 30 -8.56 -23.61 -1.00
C SER A 30 -8.83 -22.35 -1.82
N ASP A 31 -9.82 -22.38 -2.72
CA ASP A 31 -10.17 -21.21 -3.53
C ASP A 31 -10.78 -20.09 -2.69
N LYS A 32 -11.62 -20.43 -1.70
CA LYS A 32 -12.12 -19.45 -0.73
C LYS A 32 -10.98 -18.76 0.02
N ALA A 33 -9.97 -19.51 0.47
CA ALA A 33 -8.79 -18.95 1.13
C ALA A 33 -7.94 -18.09 0.19
N ARG A 34 -7.79 -18.48 -1.09
CA ARG A 34 -7.09 -17.68 -2.11
C ARG A 34 -7.80 -16.36 -2.37
N ILE A 35 -9.13 -16.38 -2.49
CA ILE A 35 -9.96 -15.18 -2.64
C ILE A 35 -9.81 -14.28 -1.41
N ASN A 36 -9.90 -14.82 -0.20
CA ASN A 36 -9.74 -14.06 1.04
C ASN A 36 -8.37 -13.36 1.09
N ASN A 37 -7.28 -14.08 0.84
CA ASN A 37 -5.93 -13.50 0.82
C ASN A 37 -5.79 -12.42 -0.26
N PHE A 38 -6.40 -12.60 -1.43
CA PHE A 38 -6.37 -11.62 -2.50
C PHE A 38 -7.11 -10.33 -2.12
N VAL A 39 -8.26 -10.46 -1.48
CA VAL A 39 -9.05 -9.33 -0.94
C VAL A 39 -8.30 -8.61 0.19
N VAL A 40 -7.67 -9.32 1.11
CA VAL A 40 -6.85 -8.72 2.18
C VAL A 40 -5.71 -7.89 1.56
N ASN A 41 -5.05 -8.41 0.53
CA ASN A 41 -4.02 -7.67 -0.19
C ASN A 41 -4.58 -6.44 -0.92
N TYR A 42 -5.76 -6.56 -1.54
CA TYR A 42 -6.47 -5.43 -2.15
C TYR A 42 -6.73 -4.32 -1.12
N ARG A 43 -7.20 -4.65 0.08
CA ARG A 43 -7.43 -3.66 1.15
C ARG A 43 -6.16 -2.95 1.62
N GLN A 44 -5.01 -3.61 1.53
CA GLN A 44 -3.73 -3.05 1.99
C GLN A 44 -3.04 -2.15 0.96
N LYS A 45 -3.04 -2.56 -0.31
CA LYS A 45 -2.23 -1.94 -1.39
C LYS A 45 -2.95 -1.81 -2.73
N GLY A 46 -4.23 -2.14 -2.76
CA GLY A 46 -5.06 -2.08 -3.95
C GLY A 46 -5.55 -0.67 -4.22
N HIS A 47 -5.66 -0.35 -5.51
CA HIS A 47 -6.11 0.92 -6.03
C HIS A 47 -7.18 0.70 -7.08
N GLY A 48 -8.13 1.63 -7.15
CA GLY A 48 -9.30 1.49 -8.01
C GLY A 48 -10.25 0.37 -7.55
N PRO A 49 -11.20 -0.03 -8.41
CA PRO A 49 -12.17 -1.04 -8.04
C PRO A 49 -11.55 -2.44 -7.96
N LEU A 50 -12.08 -3.26 -7.05
CA LEU A 50 -11.90 -4.71 -7.10
C LEU A 50 -12.77 -5.26 -8.24
N VAL A 51 -12.14 -5.65 -9.33
CA VAL A 51 -12.82 -6.21 -10.48
C VAL A 51 -13.10 -7.68 -10.21
N MET A 52 -14.34 -8.11 -10.41
CA MET A 52 -14.75 -9.51 -10.44
C MET A 52 -15.31 -9.80 -11.84
N SER A 53 -14.70 -10.72 -12.56
CA SER A 53 -15.02 -10.99 -13.95
C SER A 53 -15.53 -12.40 -14.15
N LEU A 54 -16.78 -12.51 -14.62
CA LEU A 54 -17.38 -13.79 -15.01
C LEU A 54 -16.89 -14.21 -16.39
N PRO A 55 -16.51 -15.48 -16.58
CA PRO A 55 -16.26 -16.01 -17.90
C PRO A 55 -17.57 -16.08 -18.70
N ALA A 56 -17.52 -15.74 -19.99
CA ALA A 56 -18.65 -15.87 -20.92
C ALA A 56 -19.02 -17.35 -21.14
N SER A 57 -18.03 -18.24 -21.04
CA SER A 57 -18.18 -19.69 -21.18
C SER A 57 -17.50 -20.39 -20.02
N SER A 58 -18.29 -21.16 -19.26
CA SER A 58 -17.83 -21.95 -18.12
C SER A 58 -18.31 -23.39 -18.28
N ALA A 59 -17.47 -24.34 -17.87
CA ALA A 59 -17.88 -25.74 -17.75
C ALA A 59 -18.99 -25.94 -16.70
N ASN A 60 -19.13 -24.99 -15.77
CA ASN A 60 -20.15 -25.00 -14.74
C ASN A 60 -20.67 -23.57 -14.50
N PRO A 61 -21.68 -23.12 -15.26
CA PRO A 61 -22.25 -21.77 -15.12
C PRO A 61 -22.88 -21.53 -13.74
N GLN A 62 -23.46 -22.56 -13.12
CA GLN A 62 -24.09 -22.45 -11.81
C GLN A 62 -23.04 -22.16 -10.72
N LEU A 63 -21.91 -22.86 -10.76
CA LEU A 63 -20.79 -22.61 -9.87
C LEU A 63 -20.16 -21.25 -10.11
N ALA A 64 -20.08 -20.76 -11.36
CA ALA A 64 -19.55 -19.43 -11.66
C ALA A 64 -20.33 -18.32 -10.94
N VAL A 65 -21.66 -18.38 -10.99
CA VAL A 65 -22.54 -17.42 -10.29
C VAL A 65 -22.39 -17.54 -8.77
N ALA A 66 -22.39 -18.76 -8.23
CA ALA A 66 -22.19 -18.99 -6.81
C ALA A 66 -20.81 -18.49 -6.33
N ALA A 67 -19.77 -18.69 -7.13
CA ALA A 67 -18.41 -18.26 -6.84
C ALA A 67 -18.28 -16.73 -6.76
N ILE A 68 -18.93 -15.97 -7.65
CA ILE A 68 -18.98 -14.51 -7.51
C ILE A 68 -19.72 -14.08 -6.26
N SER A 69 -20.86 -14.70 -5.96
CA SER A 69 -21.61 -14.36 -4.75
C SER A 69 -20.76 -14.57 -3.50
N GLU A 70 -20.06 -15.71 -3.43
CA GLU A 70 -19.14 -16.02 -2.33
C GLU A 70 -17.96 -15.04 -2.28
N ALA A 71 -17.35 -14.72 -3.43
CA ALA A 71 -16.27 -13.75 -3.50
C ALA A 71 -16.70 -12.35 -3.02
N ARG A 72 -17.93 -11.93 -3.33
CA ARG A 72 -18.51 -10.68 -2.82
C ARG A 72 -18.71 -10.71 -1.31
N THR A 73 -19.22 -11.82 -0.76
CA THR A 73 -19.36 -12.00 0.68
C THR A 73 -18.00 -11.87 1.38
N ILE A 74 -16.98 -12.58 0.88
CA ILE A 74 -15.61 -12.49 1.40
C ILE A 74 -15.06 -11.05 1.30
N ALA A 75 -15.32 -10.35 0.18
CA ALA A 75 -14.92 -8.96 0.00
C ALA A 75 -15.56 -8.04 1.06
N TRP A 76 -16.87 -8.17 1.27
CA TRP A 76 -17.61 -7.40 2.25
C TRP A 76 -17.14 -7.66 3.68
N GLU A 77 -16.90 -8.93 4.05
CA GLU A 77 -16.37 -9.31 5.37
C GLU A 77 -15.00 -8.69 5.67
N ASN A 78 -14.21 -8.40 4.64
CA ASN A 78 -12.92 -7.72 4.73
C ASN A 78 -13.01 -6.19 4.56
N GLY A 79 -14.23 -5.64 4.55
CA GLY A 79 -14.47 -4.20 4.51
C GLY A 79 -14.37 -3.56 3.13
N VAL A 80 -14.52 -4.34 2.05
CA VAL A 80 -14.75 -3.80 0.70
C VAL A 80 -16.23 -3.47 0.53
N GLN A 81 -16.54 -2.22 0.21
CA GLN A 81 -17.91 -1.77 -0.03
C GLN A 81 -18.38 -2.17 -1.43
N TYR A 82 -19.71 -2.20 -1.63
CA TYR A 82 -20.29 -2.62 -2.91
C TYR A 82 -19.86 -1.69 -4.06
N GLU A 83 -19.72 -0.40 -3.77
CA GLU A 83 -19.32 0.65 -4.71
C GLU A 83 -17.84 0.55 -5.12
N GLU A 84 -17.03 -0.18 -4.34
CA GLU A 84 -15.62 -0.47 -4.64
C GLU A 84 -15.48 -1.70 -5.54
N ILE A 85 -16.55 -2.45 -5.80
CA ILE A 85 -16.54 -3.66 -6.63
C ILE A 85 -17.05 -3.35 -8.04
N SER A 86 -16.33 -3.82 -9.06
CA SER A 86 -16.75 -3.73 -10.47
C SER A 86 -16.95 -5.12 -11.05
N ASP A 87 -18.21 -5.44 -11.35
CA ASP A 87 -18.55 -6.69 -12.02
C ASP A 87 -18.41 -6.56 -13.54
N THR A 88 -17.70 -7.50 -14.15
CA THR A 88 -17.46 -7.54 -15.60
C THR A 88 -17.68 -8.95 -16.14
N HIS A 89 -17.71 -9.08 -17.46
CA HIS A 89 -17.64 -10.36 -18.14
C HIS A 89 -16.45 -10.35 -19.09
N HIS A 90 -15.81 -11.49 -19.28
CA HIS A 90 -14.71 -11.66 -20.23
C HIS A 90 -14.92 -12.91 -21.07
N GLY A 91 -14.12 -13.04 -22.14
CA GLY A 91 -14.15 -14.22 -22.98
C GLY A 91 -15.09 -14.16 -24.17
N SER A 92 -15.21 -15.31 -24.81
CA SER A 92 -16.12 -15.56 -25.92
C SER A 92 -16.79 -16.92 -25.78
N GLU A 93 -18.00 -17.08 -26.34
CA GLU A 93 -18.75 -18.34 -26.29
C GLU A 93 -18.02 -19.52 -26.97
N GLU A 94 -17.04 -19.24 -27.83
CA GLU A 94 -16.23 -20.25 -28.53
C GLU A 94 -15.11 -20.84 -27.66
N SER A 95 -14.77 -20.17 -26.56
CA SER A 95 -13.72 -20.60 -25.64
C SER A 95 -14.30 -21.61 -24.66
N LEU A 96 -13.68 -22.79 -24.55
CA LEU A 96 -14.12 -23.80 -23.59
C LEU A 96 -13.28 -23.65 -22.32
N MET A 97 -13.94 -23.36 -21.19
CA MET A 97 -13.40 -23.40 -19.82
C MET A 97 -12.54 -22.18 -19.43
N GLU A 98 -13.13 -20.99 -19.41
CA GLU A 98 -12.47 -19.81 -18.86
C GLU A 98 -12.63 -19.72 -17.33
N PRO A 99 -11.61 -19.22 -16.60
CA PRO A 99 -11.66 -19.11 -15.15
C PRO A 99 -12.50 -17.92 -14.68
N LEU A 100 -12.91 -17.94 -13.42
CA LEU A 100 -13.32 -16.71 -12.74
C LEU A 100 -12.08 -15.86 -12.45
N ILE A 101 -12.12 -14.56 -12.78
CA ILE A 101 -10.98 -13.66 -12.59
C ILE A 101 -11.33 -12.59 -11.55
N LEU A 102 -10.46 -12.39 -10.56
CA LEU A 102 -10.45 -11.21 -9.71
C LEU A 102 -9.22 -10.36 -10.05
N ALA A 103 -9.37 -9.04 -10.09
CA ALA A 103 -8.27 -8.14 -10.41
C ALA A 103 -8.34 -6.80 -9.69
N TYR A 104 -7.19 -6.18 -9.42
CA TYR A 104 -7.09 -4.80 -8.96
C TYR A 104 -5.77 -4.15 -9.40
N GLN A 105 -5.70 -2.82 -9.33
CA GLN A 105 -4.48 -2.09 -9.65
C GLN A 105 -3.60 -1.94 -8.41
N THR A 106 -2.30 -2.08 -8.58
CA THR A 106 -1.31 -1.79 -7.53
C THR A 106 -0.11 -1.08 -8.14
N TYR A 107 0.79 -0.61 -7.30
CA TYR A 107 1.97 0.13 -7.71
C TYR A 107 3.22 -0.44 -7.05
N ASP A 108 4.31 -0.47 -7.80
CA ASP A 108 5.62 -0.92 -7.34
C ASP A 108 6.59 0.28 -7.34
N ALA A 109 7.37 0.43 -6.27
CA ALA A 109 8.44 1.42 -6.18
C ALA A 109 9.71 0.87 -6.86
N ILE A 110 10.24 1.61 -7.82
CA ILE A 110 11.44 1.23 -8.56
C ILE A 110 12.63 2.00 -7.99
N ALA A 111 13.53 1.27 -7.33
CA ALA A 111 14.76 1.84 -6.79
C ALA A 111 15.66 2.39 -7.92
N PRO A 112 16.37 3.52 -7.68
CA PRO A 112 17.36 4.01 -8.63
C PRO A 112 18.54 3.04 -8.73
N ASN A 113 19.18 3.00 -9.91
CA ASN A 113 20.40 2.22 -10.09
C ASN A 113 21.59 2.92 -9.42
N CYS A 114 22.09 2.35 -8.32
CA CYS A 114 23.16 2.94 -7.53
C CYS A 114 24.53 2.33 -7.84
N PRO A 115 25.60 3.14 -7.91
CA PRO A 115 26.96 2.61 -7.95
C PRO A 115 27.27 1.76 -6.73
N SER A 116 28.13 0.76 -6.90
CA SER A 116 28.56 -0.10 -5.80
C SER A 116 29.28 0.70 -4.71
N LYS A 117 28.95 0.47 -3.44
CA LYS A 117 29.66 1.08 -2.31
C LYS A 117 31.14 0.67 -2.24
N ALA A 118 31.52 -0.44 -2.89
CA ALA A 118 32.91 -0.89 -2.96
C ALA A 118 33.82 0.08 -3.74
N THR A 119 33.26 1.00 -4.52
CA THR A 119 34.04 2.02 -5.23
C THR A 119 34.34 3.26 -4.38
N VAL A 120 33.95 3.27 -3.10
CA VAL A 120 34.10 4.40 -2.19
C VAL A 120 35.03 4.01 -1.04
N ASP A 121 36.05 4.83 -0.80
CA ASP A 121 36.83 4.78 0.44
C ASP A 121 36.13 5.60 1.52
N PHE A 122 35.58 4.93 2.53
CA PHE A 122 34.87 5.58 3.63
C PHE A 122 35.82 6.17 4.70
N ALA A 123 37.12 5.87 4.63
CA ALA A 123 38.11 6.44 5.54
C ALA A 123 38.64 7.80 5.07
N ASP A 124 38.40 8.17 3.80
CA ASP A 124 38.79 9.48 3.26
C ASP A 124 37.87 10.59 3.81
N ILE A 125 38.45 11.43 4.68
CA ILE A 125 37.81 12.60 5.30
C ILE A 125 38.43 13.92 4.82
N ALA A 126 39.15 13.92 3.69
CA ALA A 126 39.82 15.11 3.16
C ALA A 126 38.83 16.18 2.64
N SER A 127 37.57 15.83 2.44
CA SER A 127 36.53 16.72 1.91
C SER A 127 35.19 16.54 2.65
N ASN A 128 34.42 17.63 2.75
CA ASN A 128 33.02 17.61 3.22
C ASN A 128 32.00 17.59 2.06
N ASN A 129 32.45 17.20 0.87
CA ASN A 129 31.57 17.03 -0.28
C ASN A 129 30.66 15.80 -0.11
N GLU A 130 29.55 15.79 -0.84
CA GLU A 130 28.65 14.63 -0.89
C GLU A 130 29.40 13.37 -1.33
N GLN A 131 29.16 12.25 -0.65
CA GLN A 131 29.63 10.96 -1.12
C GLN A 131 28.80 10.54 -2.35
N SER A 132 29.49 10.06 -3.38
CA SER A 132 28.89 9.70 -4.68
C SER A 132 27.76 8.67 -4.57
N THR A 133 27.82 7.76 -3.59
CA THR A 133 26.82 6.69 -3.39
C THR A 133 25.74 7.02 -2.36
N LEU A 134 25.97 7.98 -1.46
CA LEU A 134 25.12 8.17 -0.28
C LEU A 134 23.67 8.51 -0.66
N GLY A 135 23.47 9.56 -1.46
CA GLY A 135 22.13 9.98 -1.89
C GLY A 135 21.36 8.91 -2.66
N CYS A 136 22.05 8.14 -3.51
CA CYS A 136 21.42 7.05 -4.24
C CYS A 136 21.04 5.89 -3.29
N SER A 137 21.97 5.45 -2.44
CA SER A 137 21.70 4.34 -1.51
C SER A 137 20.57 4.66 -0.52
N VAL A 138 20.46 5.92 -0.08
CA VAL A 138 19.32 6.39 0.72
C VAL A 138 18.00 6.25 -0.05
N ARG A 139 17.98 6.64 -1.33
CA ARG A 139 16.79 6.52 -2.19
C ARG A 139 16.42 5.08 -2.51
N ALA A 140 17.41 4.21 -2.72
CA ALA A 140 17.18 2.78 -2.93
C ALA A 140 16.59 2.11 -1.68
N ASN A 141 17.12 2.41 -0.49
CA ASN A 141 16.55 1.92 0.77
C ASN A 141 15.14 2.48 1.00
N LEU A 142 14.93 3.77 0.69
CA LEU A 142 13.61 4.38 0.79
C LEU A 142 12.60 3.67 -0.12
N ALA A 143 12.96 3.36 -1.37
CA ALA A 143 12.08 2.62 -2.28
C ALA A 143 11.60 1.28 -1.70
N ALA A 144 12.46 0.58 -0.95
CA ALA A 144 12.10 -0.67 -0.28
C ALA A 144 11.23 -0.49 0.99
N MET A 145 11.18 0.71 1.56
CA MET A 145 10.39 1.03 2.76
C MET A 145 9.04 1.67 2.45
N ILE A 146 8.79 2.08 1.19
CA ILE A 146 7.54 2.71 0.80
C ILE A 146 6.41 1.68 0.87
N ALA A 147 5.41 1.98 1.71
CA ALA A 147 4.25 1.12 1.90
C ALA A 147 3.28 1.18 0.71
N ASP A 148 2.99 2.40 0.21
CA ASP A 148 2.15 2.62 -0.96
C ASP A 148 2.89 3.48 -2.01
N PRO A 149 3.40 2.86 -3.08
CA PRO A 149 4.11 3.59 -4.13
C PRO A 149 3.26 4.59 -4.92
N ALA A 150 1.93 4.50 -4.86
CA ALA A 150 1.04 5.48 -5.50
C ALA A 150 1.19 6.90 -4.91
N ASP A 151 1.59 7.01 -3.64
CA ASP A 151 1.79 8.30 -2.97
C ASP A 151 2.87 9.15 -3.66
N LEU A 152 3.86 8.52 -4.29
CA LEU A 152 4.91 9.20 -5.05
C LEU A 152 4.38 9.92 -6.31
N MET A 153 3.19 9.56 -6.78
CA MET A 153 2.54 10.23 -7.92
C MET A 153 1.91 11.58 -7.52
N GLY A 154 1.87 11.91 -6.22
CA GLY A 154 1.45 13.23 -5.73
C GLY A 154 -0.04 13.55 -5.89
N GLN A 155 -0.89 12.53 -6.03
CA GLN A 155 -2.31 12.70 -6.36
C GLN A 155 -3.22 12.85 -5.14
N ARG A 156 -2.70 12.67 -3.93
CA ARG A 156 -3.50 12.86 -2.71
C ARG A 156 -3.55 14.33 -2.34
N SER A 157 -4.75 14.91 -2.31
CA SER A 157 -4.97 16.22 -1.71
C SER A 157 -4.47 16.21 -0.27
N LEU A 158 -3.52 17.08 0.04
CA LEU A 158 -3.14 17.34 1.42
C LEU A 158 -4.25 18.14 2.09
N ASP A 159 -4.49 17.86 3.37
CA ASP A 159 -5.37 18.71 4.17
C ASP A 159 -4.83 20.15 4.19
N PRO A 160 -5.73 21.15 4.21
CA PRO A 160 -5.31 22.54 4.26
C PRO A 160 -4.49 22.80 5.52
N ALA A 161 -3.45 23.62 5.40
CA ALA A 161 -2.70 24.07 6.54
C ALA A 161 -3.61 24.88 7.50
N ASP A 162 -3.34 24.81 8.80
CA ASP A 162 -3.95 25.70 9.80
C ASP A 162 -3.02 26.91 10.04
N PRO A 163 -3.21 28.04 9.34
CA PRO A 163 -2.34 29.21 9.47
C PRO A 163 -2.48 29.89 10.84
N LEU A 164 -3.66 29.80 11.47
CA LEU A 164 -3.92 30.40 12.78
C LEU A 164 -3.17 29.65 13.87
N ARG A 165 -3.20 28.31 13.85
CA ARG A 165 -2.40 27.51 14.79
C ARG A 165 -0.91 27.78 14.62
N ARG A 166 -0.43 27.87 13.36
CA ARG A 166 0.98 28.16 13.06
C ARG A 166 1.42 29.53 13.56
N SER A 167 0.61 30.57 13.38
CA SER A 167 0.94 31.92 13.88
C SER A 167 1.01 31.95 15.40
N VAL A 168 0.07 31.31 16.09
CA VAL A 168 0.06 31.20 17.56
C VAL A 168 1.30 30.47 18.08
N ILE A 169 1.68 29.33 17.49
CA ILE A 169 2.90 28.61 17.89
C ILE A 169 4.14 29.48 17.68
N LEU A 170 4.23 30.15 16.53
CA LEU A 170 5.38 30.97 16.18
C LEU A 170 5.53 32.16 17.13
N GLU A 171 4.42 32.80 17.51
CA GLU A 171 4.44 33.92 18.46
C GLU A 171 4.89 33.46 19.84
N LYS A 172 4.31 32.36 20.36
CA LYS A 172 4.73 31.76 21.63
C LYS A 172 6.22 31.40 21.62
N PHE A 173 6.70 30.82 20.53
CA PHE A 173 8.13 30.49 20.39
C PHE A 173 9.00 31.75 20.47
N ARG A 174 8.60 32.86 19.81
CA ARG A 174 9.32 34.13 19.84
C ARG A 174 9.30 34.81 21.20
N SER A 175 8.19 34.70 21.94
CA SER A 175 8.05 35.25 23.29
C SER A 175 8.68 34.37 24.37
N GLY A 176 9.19 33.18 24.03
CA GLY A 176 9.76 32.23 24.99
C GLY A 176 8.71 31.47 25.80
N GLU A 177 7.47 31.43 25.33
CA GLU A 177 6.36 30.73 25.97
C GLU A 177 6.27 29.25 25.55
N ILE A 178 5.56 28.46 26.37
CA ILE A 178 5.32 27.04 26.11
C ILE A 178 4.38 26.88 24.89
N THR A 179 4.86 26.19 23.85
CA THR A 179 4.12 25.94 22.59
C THR A 179 3.19 24.72 22.66
N GLY A 180 3.41 23.85 23.65
CA GLY A 180 2.56 22.69 23.97
C GLY A 180 1.36 23.04 24.84
N ALA A 181 0.59 22.02 25.22
CA ALA A 181 -0.44 22.15 26.23
C ALA A 181 0.19 22.47 27.60
N ALA A 182 -0.54 23.21 28.45
CA ALA A 182 -0.16 23.34 29.85
C ALA A 182 -0.25 21.97 30.50
N ARG A 183 0.81 21.59 31.23
CA ARG A 183 0.82 20.30 31.94
C ARG A 183 -0.13 20.34 33.12
N SER A 184 -0.90 19.28 33.33
CA SER A 184 -1.66 19.10 34.58
C SER A 184 -0.77 18.55 35.69
N GLU A 185 -1.20 18.65 36.94
CA GLU A 185 -0.49 18.08 38.10
C GLU A 185 -0.39 16.55 38.02
N ASP A 186 -1.34 15.91 37.33
CA ASP A 186 -1.39 14.47 37.08
C ASP A 186 -0.30 13.98 36.11
N GLU A 187 0.36 14.89 35.38
CA GLU A 187 1.47 14.58 34.47
C GLU A 187 2.85 14.63 35.17
N SER A 188 2.88 14.62 36.51
CA SER A 188 4.12 14.55 37.30
C SER A 188 4.62 13.10 37.46
N GLY A 189 5.45 12.66 36.50
CA GLY A 189 6.20 11.41 36.60
C GLY A 189 7.27 11.48 37.69
N THR A 190 6.90 11.19 38.95
CA THR A 190 7.85 11.13 40.06
C THR A 190 8.70 9.87 39.93
N VAL A 191 9.94 10.00 39.45
CA VAL A 191 10.92 8.91 39.46
C VAL A 191 11.48 8.78 40.87
N SER A 192 11.34 7.63 41.50
CA SER A 192 11.79 7.37 42.88
C SER A 192 13.26 7.75 43.08
N LYS A 193 13.54 8.68 44.00
CA LYS A 193 14.90 8.94 44.49
C LYS A 193 15.29 7.79 45.42
N ALA A 194 16.17 6.90 44.96
CA ALA A 194 16.83 5.94 45.83
C ALA A 194 17.69 6.70 46.85
N LEU A 195 17.36 6.56 48.14
CA LEU A 195 18.21 7.03 49.23
C LEU A 195 19.42 6.10 49.30
N GLY A 196 20.57 6.55 48.80
CA GLY A 196 21.84 5.86 48.98
C GLY A 196 22.32 6.00 50.42
N ASN A 197 22.63 4.87 51.05
CA ASN A 197 23.61 4.73 52.13
C ASN A 197 24.42 3.46 51.85
#